data_AF-A0A0U4NGL7-F1
#
_entry.id   AF-A0A0U4NGL7-F1
#
_cell.length_a   1.000
_cell.length_b   1.000
_cell.length_c   1.000
_cell.angle_alpha   90.00
_cell.angle_beta   90.00
_cell.angle_gamma   90.00
#
_symmetry.space_group_name_H-M   'P 1'
#
loop_
_entity.id
_entity.type
_entity.pdbx_description
1 polymer ?
#
loop_
_entity_poly.entity_id
_entity_poly.type
_entity_poly.pdbx_seq_one_letter_code
_entity_poly.pdbx_strand_id
1 'polypeptide(L)' 'MRNRLGYIVALLCISLLPELAAAPAPWYKWQSVKTGHYICKQTEPGPGWVRHSGPYLDAGCRKLQKPPSAG' A
#
# COMPACT_ATOMS: atom_id res chain seq x y z
N MET A 1 46.61 -0.44 -1.54
CA MET A 1 45.91 -0.91 -0.32
C MET A 1 44.92 0.11 0.24
N ARG A 2 45.26 1.41 0.31
CA ARG A 2 44.39 2.48 0.85
C ARG A 2 42.99 2.58 0.19
N ASN A 3 42.89 2.36 -1.13
CA ASN A 3 41.63 2.49 -1.86
C ASN A 3 40.71 1.27 -1.67
N ARG A 4 41.27 0.06 -1.49
CA ARG A 4 40.50 -1.17 -1.30
C ARG A 4 39.74 -1.16 0.03
N LEU A 5 40.34 -0.60 1.07
CA LEU A 5 39.69 -0.44 2.36
C LEU A 5 38.49 0.52 2.26
N GLY A 6 38.62 1.61 1.51
CA GLY A 6 37.50 2.52 1.23
C GLY A 6 36.34 1.84 0.49
N TYR A 7 36.64 0.99 -0.50
CA TYR A 7 35.62 0.21 -1.21
C TYR A 7 34.91 -0.80 -0.30
N ILE A 8 35.66 -1.50 0.56
CA ILE A 8 35.08 -2.47 1.49
C ILE A 8 34.16 -1.78 2.51
N VAL A 9 34.58 -0.64 3.05
CA VAL A 9 33.75 0.16 3.97
C VAL A 9 32.49 0.69 3.29
N ALA A 10 32.60 1.18 2.04
CA ALA A 10 31.44 1.64 1.28
C ALA A 10 30.43 0.51 1.00
N LEU A 11 30.91 -0.70 0.65
CA LEU A 11 30.04 -1.86 0.41
C LEU A 11 29.33 -2.33 1.68
N LEU A 12 30.04 -2.34 2.83
CA LEU A 12 29.44 -2.67 4.12
C LEU A 12 28.35 -1.67 4.52
N CYS A 13 28.57 -0.37 4.29
CA CYS A 13 27.55 0.66 4.58
C CYS A 13 26.26 0.48 3.77
N ILE A 14 26.35 0.04 2.50
CA ILE A 14 25.17 -0.19 1.66
C ILE A 14 24.36 -1.41 2.16
N SER A 15 25.02 -2.42 2.71
CA SER A 15 24.34 -3.62 3.23
C SER A 15 23.53 -3.41 4.51
N LEU A 16 23.71 -2.28 5.19
CA LEU A 16 23.02 -1.93 6.44
C LEU A 16 21.74 -1.11 6.22
N LEU A 17 21.34 -0.87 4.97
CA LEU A 17 20.14 -0.11 4.65
C LEU A 17 18.89 -0.95 5.00
N PRO A 18 17.93 -0.41 5.77
CA PRO A 18 16.68 -1.10 6.04
C PRO A 18 15.86 -1.26 4.76
N GLU A 19 15.28 -2.44 4.56
CA GLU A 19 14.35 -2.69 3.46
C GLU A 19 13.03 -1.96 3.74
N LEU A 20 12.74 -0.90 2.99
CA LEU A 20 11.41 -0.28 3.00
C LEU A 20 10.45 -1.17 2.21
N ALA A 21 9.80 -2.09 2.90
CA ALA A 21 8.68 -2.85 2.34
C ALA A 21 7.44 -1.94 2.24
N ALA A 22 7.19 -1.41 1.05
CA ALA A 22 5.95 -0.70 0.77
C ALA A 22 4.79 -1.70 0.70
N ALA A 23 3.86 -1.62 1.65
CA ALA A 23 2.62 -2.37 1.57
C ALA A 23 1.82 -1.93 0.32
N PRO A 24 1.11 -2.85 -0.37
CA PRO A 24 0.25 -2.48 -1.47
C PRO A 24 -0.82 -1.49 -0.98
N ALA A 25 -1.07 -0.45 -1.77
CA ALA A 25 -2.01 0.58 -1.38
C ALA A 25 -3.45 0.01 -1.29
N PRO A 26 -4.17 0.26 -0.19
CA PRO A 26 -5.50 -0.30 0.01
C PRO A 26 -6.53 0.38 -0.89
N TRP A 27 -7.44 -0.42 -1.44
CA TRP A 27 -8.57 0.06 -2.23
C TRP A 27 -9.88 -0.08 -1.46
N TYR A 28 -10.82 0.83 -1.69
CA TYR A 28 -12.12 0.81 -1.01
C TYR A 28 -13.26 0.94 -2.02
N LYS A 29 -14.35 0.24 -1.74
CA LYS A 29 -15.59 0.39 -2.48
C LYS A 29 -16.36 1.56 -1.87
N TRP A 30 -16.66 2.56 -2.68
CA TRP A 30 -17.39 3.76 -2.31
C TRP A 30 -18.76 3.73 -2.96
N GLN A 31 -19.79 4.11 -2.22
CA GLN A 31 -21.16 4.24 -2.73
C GLN A 31 -21.56 5.70 -2.81
N SER A 32 -22.15 6.11 -3.93
CA SER A 32 -22.73 7.44 -4.07
C SER A 32 -23.97 7.54 -3.20
N VAL A 33 -24.02 8.56 -2.35
CA VAL A 33 -25.21 8.86 -1.53
C VAL A 33 -26.38 9.30 -2.41
N LYS A 34 -26.13 9.92 -3.56
CA LYS A 34 -27.16 10.45 -4.45
C LYS A 34 -27.79 9.37 -5.35
N THR A 35 -26.97 8.47 -5.91
CA THR A 35 -27.42 7.51 -6.94
C THR A 35 -27.33 6.06 -6.50
N GLY A 36 -26.67 5.77 -5.38
CA GLY A 36 -26.37 4.40 -4.94
C GLY A 36 -25.30 3.69 -5.77
N HIS A 37 -24.72 4.34 -6.79
CA HIS A 37 -23.70 3.74 -7.65
C HIS A 37 -22.39 3.48 -6.92
N TYR A 38 -21.67 2.42 -7.30
CA TYR A 38 -20.42 2.01 -6.67
C TYR A 38 -19.20 2.34 -7.53
N ILE A 39 -18.12 2.78 -6.89
CA ILE A 39 -16.79 2.90 -7.49
C ILE A 39 -15.73 2.29 -6.59
N CYS A 40 -14.58 1.93 -7.15
CA CYS A 40 -13.41 1.50 -6.40
C CYS A 40 -12.32 2.58 -6.45
N LYS A 41 -11.83 3.02 -5.29
CA LYS A 41 -10.79 4.07 -5.19
C LYS A 41 -9.99 3.93 -3.90
N GLN A 42 -8.70 4.24 -3.95
CA GLN A 42 -7.81 4.23 -2.78
C GLN A 42 -8.17 5.34 -1.77
N THR A 43 -8.49 6.52 -2.27
CA THR A 43 -8.79 7.71 -1.46
C THR A 43 -10.26 8.09 -1.53
N GLU A 44 -10.72 8.90 -0.57
CA GLU A 44 -12.09 9.43 -0.56
C GLU A 44 -12.39 10.20 -1.85
N PRO A 45 -13.49 9.89 -2.57
CA PRO A 45 -13.81 10.55 -3.82
C PRO A 45 -14.24 12.02 -3.65
N GLY A 46 -14.70 12.39 -2.46
CA GLY A 46 -15.23 13.71 -2.11
C GLY A 46 -16.61 13.62 -1.46
N PRO A 47 -17.25 14.78 -1.20
CA PRO A 47 -18.57 14.83 -0.57
C PRO A 47 -19.62 14.03 -1.33
N GLY A 48 -20.55 13.40 -0.61
CA GLY A 48 -21.61 12.58 -1.19
C GLY A 48 -21.20 11.15 -1.55
N TRP A 49 -20.07 10.68 -1.02
CA TRP A 49 -19.65 9.29 -1.08
C TRP A 49 -19.50 8.73 0.33
N VAL A 50 -19.90 7.47 0.52
CA VAL A 50 -19.70 6.73 1.76
C VAL A 50 -18.89 5.48 1.49
N ARG A 51 -17.97 5.14 2.40
CA ARG A 51 -17.20 3.90 2.31
C ARG A 51 -18.15 2.73 2.58
N HIS A 52 -18.30 1.84 1.61
CA HIS A 52 -19.18 0.68 1.70
C HIS A 52 -18.43 -0.58 2.16
N SER A 53 -17.23 -0.83 1.62
CA SER A 53 -16.43 -2.01 1.98
C SER A 53 -14.93 -1.84 1.64
N GLY A 54 -14.11 -2.77 2.16
CA GLY A 54 -12.64 -2.79 2.00
C GLY A 54 -11.92 -2.85 3.35
N PRO A 55 -10.59 -2.91 3.36
CA PRO A 55 -9.68 -2.71 2.22
C PRO A 55 -9.61 -3.90 1.24
N TYR A 56 -9.36 -3.60 -0.03
CA TYR A 56 -9.11 -4.53 -1.12
C TYR A 56 -7.68 -4.40 -1.61
N LEU A 57 -7.13 -5.48 -2.16
CA LEU A 57 -5.77 -5.56 -2.69
C LEU A 57 -5.66 -5.05 -4.14
N ASP A 58 -6.77 -4.75 -4.80
CA ASP A 58 -6.79 -4.43 -6.22
C ASP A 58 -7.77 -3.30 -6.59
N ALA A 59 -7.45 -2.60 -7.68
CA ALA A 59 -8.21 -1.47 -8.21
C ALA A 59 -9.65 -1.80 -8.65
N GLY A 60 -9.98 -3.08 -8.80
CA GLY A 60 -11.34 -3.52 -9.09
C GLY A 60 -12.16 -3.85 -7.85
N CYS A 61 -11.60 -3.75 -6.64
CA CYS A 61 -12.25 -4.17 -5.40
C CYS A 61 -12.76 -5.63 -5.47
N ARG A 62 -11.94 -6.54 -6.03
CA ARG A 62 -12.29 -7.95 -6.22
C ARG A 62 -11.67 -8.87 -5.17
N LYS A 63 -10.50 -8.51 -4.64
CA LYS A 63 -9.73 -9.30 -3.66
C LYS A 63 -9.76 -8.60 -2.31
N LEU A 64 -10.62 -9.05 -1.39
CA LEU A 64 -10.69 -8.50 -0.03
C LEU A 64 -9.38 -8.80 0.70
N GLN A 65 -8.82 -7.79 1.37
CA GLN A 65 -7.65 -7.98 2.22
C GLN A 65 -8.07 -8.78 3.45
N LYS A 66 -7.46 -9.95 3.65
CA LYS A 66 -7.62 -10.71 4.89
C LYS A 66 -6.89 -9.95 6.02
N PRO A 67 -7.47 -9.85 7.23
CA PRO A 67 -6.72 -9.36 8.38
C PRO A 67 -5.44 -10.19 8.55
N PRO A 68 -4.33 -9.58 9.02
CA PRO A 68 -3.11 -10.33 9.29
C PRO A 68 -3.45 -11.47 10.24
N SER A 69 -3.10 -12.70 9.84
CA SER A 69 -3.22 -13.88 10.70
C SER A 69 -2.50 -13.55 12.01
N ALA A 70 -3.20 -13.56 13.15
CA ALA A 70 -2.54 -13.52 14.44
C ALA A 70 -1.68 -14.78 14.52
N GLY A 71 -0.36 -14.60 14.36
CA GLY A 71 0.64 -15.65 14.53
C GLY A 71 0.78 -16.04 15.98
#